data_AF-A0A315YY41-F1
#
_entry.id   AF-A0A315YY41-F1
#
_cell.length_a   1.000
_cell.length_b   1.000
_cell.length_c   1.000
_cell.angle_alpha   90.00
_cell.angle_beta   90.00
_cell.angle_gamma   90.00
#
_symmetry.space_group_name_H-M   'P 1'
#
loop_
_entity.id
_entity.type
_entity.pdbx_description
1 polymer ?
#
loop_
_entity_poly.entity_id
_entity_poly.type
_entity_poly.pdbx_seq_one_letter_code
_entity_poly.pdbx_strand_id
1 'polypeptide(L)' 'MSDVGICPTCGAKSKISDKGGVITYKAVQDEEAFKKVEQMKKAMLKYKNEVERLEKELKALKEKLT' A
#
# COMPACT_ATOMS: atom_id res chain seq x y z
N MET A 1 -4.74 4.74 4.96
CA MET A 1 -3.29 4.44 5.10
C MET A 1 -2.85 4.90 6.49
N SER A 2 -1.90 4.23 7.14
CA SER A 2 -1.37 4.76 8.41
C SER A 2 -0.56 6.01 8.14
N ASP A 3 -0.77 7.07 8.92
CA ASP A 3 0.07 8.26 8.85
C ASP A 3 1.47 7.94 9.39
N VAL A 4 2.50 8.24 8.62
CA VAL A 4 3.90 7.93 8.94
C VAL A 4 4.69 9.21 8.79
N GLY A 5 5.36 9.62 9.86
CA GLY A 5 6.20 10.80 9.88
C GLY A 5 7.47 10.57 10.70
N ILE A 6 8.18 11.66 10.96
CA ILE A 6 9.39 11.65 11.79
C ILE A 6 8.97 11.98 13.22
N CYS A 7 9.40 11.17 14.18
CA CYS A 7 9.23 11.47 15.59
C CYS A 7 10.06 12.72 15.94
N PRO A 8 9.46 13.80 16.46
CA PRO A 8 10.18 15.03 16.76
C PRO A 8 11.20 14.86 17.90
N THR A 9 11.06 13.84 18.74
CA THR A 9 11.94 13.60 19.90
C THR A 9 13.18 12.79 19.56
N CYS A 10 13.04 11.71 18.77
CA CYS A 10 14.14 10.78 18.50
C CYS A 10 14.54 10.69 17.02
N GLY A 11 13.84 11.37 16.11
CA GLY A 11 14.13 11.36 14.67
C GLY A 11 13.76 10.06 13.95
N ALA A 12 13.26 9.03 14.65
CA ALA A 12 12.85 7.78 14.02
C ALA A 12 11.61 7.96 13.13
N LYS A 13 11.51 7.17 12.06
CA LYS A 13 10.25 7.02 11.31
C LYS A 13 9.23 6.32 12.19
N SER A 14 8.09 6.96 12.39
CA SER A 14 7.06 6.50 13.31
C SER A 14 5.68 6.62 12.69
N LYS A 15 4.82 5.66 13.00
CA LYS A 15 3.39 5.79 12.81
C LYS A 15 2.85 6.83 13.78
N ILE A 16 2.13 7.81 13.25
CA ILE A 16 1.47 8.87 14.01
C ILE A 16 0.03 8.43 14.26
N SER A 17 -0.46 8.61 15.47
CA SER A 17 -1.86 8.35 15.82
C SER A 17 -2.34 9.34 16.86
N ASP A 18 -3.48 9.97 16.60
CA ASP A 18 -4.18 10.85 17.53
C ASP A 18 -5.28 10.06 18.25
N LYS A 19 -5.24 10.05 19.58
CA LYS A 19 -6.33 9.55 20.42
C LYS A 19 -6.77 10.66 21.37
N GLY A 20 -7.76 11.44 20.95
CA GLY A 20 -8.39 12.45 21.79
C GLY A 20 -7.47 13.63 22.13
N GLY A 21 -6.63 14.06 21.20
CA GLY A 21 -5.70 15.17 21.36
C GLY A 21 -4.31 14.75 21.82
N VAL A 22 -4.10 13.48 22.15
CA VAL A 22 -2.77 12.94 22.48
C VAL A 22 -2.17 12.30 21.23
N ILE A 23 -1.15 12.98 20.70
CA ILE A 23 -0.37 12.48 19.56
C ILE A 23 0.62 11.44 20.05
N THR A 24 0.50 10.22 19.51
CA THR A 24 1.41 9.10 19.80
C THR A 24 2.29 8.82 18.59
N TYR A 25 3.58 8.63 18.83
CA TYR A 25 4.56 8.25 17.82
C TYR A 25 5.05 6.84 18.12
N LYS A 26 4.68 5.87 17.29
CA LYS A 26 5.15 4.49 17.41
C LYS A 26 6.18 4.20 16.32
N ALA A 27 7.42 3.90 16.70
CA ALA A 27 8.49 3.61 15.75
C ALA A 27 8.09 2.46 14.81
N VAL A 28 8.32 2.67 13.51
CA VAL A 28 8.14 1.60 12.51
C VAL A 28 9.36 0.69 12.58
N GLN A 29 9.14 -0.57 12.93
CA GLN A 29 10.17 -1.59 13.04
C GLN A 29 10.19 -2.48 11.79
N ASP A 30 11.27 -3.25 11.63
CA ASP A 30 11.51 -4.11 10.47
C ASP A 30 10.36 -5.08 10.21
N GLU A 31 9.84 -5.76 11.24
CA GLU A 31 8.72 -6.70 11.06
C GLU A 31 7.43 -6.03 10.54
N GLU A 32 7.12 -4.82 11.03
CA GLU A 32 5.96 -4.07 10.53
C GLU A 32 6.19 -3.58 9.11
N ALA A 33 7.41 -3.15 8.78
CA ALA A 33 7.80 -2.75 7.43
C ALA A 33 7.70 -3.93 6.45
N PHE A 34 8.23 -5.10 6.81
CA PHE A 34 8.16 -6.32 5.99
C PHE A 34 6.72 -6.74 5.73
N LYS A 35 5.85 -6.74 6.74
CA LYS A 35 4.41 -7.06 6.57
C LYS A 35 3.73 -6.11 5.59
N LYS A 36 4.01 -4.80 5.65
CA LYS A 36 3.45 -3.82 4.70
C LYS A 36 3.99 -4.01 3.28
N VAL A 37 5.27 -4.31 3.12
CA VAL A 37 5.86 -4.63 1.81
C VAL A 37 5.22 -5.88 1.21
N GLU A 38 4.98 -6.91 2.01
CA GLU A 38 4.31 -8.13 1.56
C GLU A 38 2.87 -7.84 1.09
N GLN A 39 2.10 -7.08 1.88
CA GLN A 39 0.75 -6.65 1.52
C GLN A 39 0.74 -5.86 0.21
N MET A 40 1.69 -4.95 0.01
CA MET A 40 1.83 -4.16 -1.22
C MET A 40 2.12 -5.05 -2.44
N LYS A 41 3.05 -6.00 -2.32
CA LYS A 41 3.35 -6.96 -3.41
C LYS A 41 2.13 -7.79 -3.79
N LYS A 42 1.36 -8.27 -2.80
CA LYS A 42 0.11 -9.01 -3.03
C LYS A 42 -0.94 -8.14 -3.75
N ALA A 43 -1.09 -6.87 -3.36
CA ALA A 43 -2.00 -5.95 -4.03
C ALA A 43 -1.58 -5.69 -5.49
N MET A 44 -0.29 -5.39 -5.72
CA MET A 44 0.24 -5.17 -7.07
C MET A 44 0.04 -6.38 -7.98
N LEU A 45 0.27 -7.60 -7.48
CA LEU A 45 0.04 -8.82 -8.25
C LEU A 45 -1.43 -8.97 -8.65
N LYS A 46 -2.37 -8.68 -7.75
CA LYS A 46 -3.81 -8.70 -8.06
C LYS A 46 -4.15 -7.71 -9.17
N TYR A 47 -3.66 -6.48 -9.08
CA TYR A 47 -3.89 -5.47 -10.12
C TYR A 47 -3.27 -5.87 -11.45
N LYS A 48 -2.06 -6.42 -11.46
CA LYS A 48 -1.42 -6.91 -12.68
C LYS A 48 -2.27 -7.97 -13.37
N ASN A 49 -2.74 -8.97 -12.62
CA ASN A 49 -3.58 -10.04 -13.16
C ASN A 49 -4.92 -9.50 -13.70
N GLU A 50 -5.51 -8.51 -13.01
CA GLU A 50 -6.75 -7.87 -13.45
C GLU A 50 -6.54 -7.11 -14.78
N VAL A 51 -5.45 -6.34 -14.89
CA VAL A 51 -5.10 -5.62 -16.12
C VAL A 51 -4.87 -6.60 -17.27
N GLU A 52 -4.09 -7.66 -17.06
CA GLU A 52 -3.87 -8.69 -18.09
C GLU A 52 -5.18 -9.37 -18.54
N ARG A 53 -6.14 -9.56 -17.63
CA ARG A 53 -7.47 -10.09 -17.98
C ARG A 53 -8.24 -9.10 -18.83
N LEU A 54 -8.32 -7.84 -18.40
CA LEU A 54 -9.02 -6.77 -19.11
C LEU A 54 -8.42 -6.51 -20.51
N GLU A 55 -7.10 -6.58 -20.65
CA GLU A 55 -6.42 -6.44 -21.94
C GLU A 55 -6.82 -7.54 -22.94
N LYS A 56 -6.93 -8.79 -22.46
CA LYS A 56 -7.40 -9.92 -23.29
C LYS A 56 -8.86 -9.74 -23.70
N GLU A 57 -9.73 -9.35 -22.77
CA GLU A 57 -11.15 -9.08 -23.05
C GLU A 57 -11.30 -7.94 -24.06
N LEU A 58 -10.54 -6.85 -23.90
CA LEU A 58 -10.55 -5.72 -24.83
C LEU A 58 -10.08 -6.12 -26.23
N LYS A 59 -9.03 -6.95 -26.32
CA LYS A 59 -8.55 -7.46 -27.61
C LYS A 59 -9.62 -8.28 -28.32
N ALA A 60 -10.25 -9.22 -27.61
CA ALA A 60 -11.32 -10.05 -28.16
C ALA A 60 -12.54 -9.23 -28.59
N LEU A 61 -12.88 -8.16 -27.88
CA LEU A 61 -13.96 -7.24 -28.27
C LEU A 61 -13.60 -6.45 -29.52
N LYS A 62 -12.36 -5.95 -29.64
CA LYS A 62 -11.90 -5.23 -30.83
C LYS A 62 -11.89 -6.13 -32.07
N GLU A 63 -11.47 -7.39 -31.92
CA GLU A 63 -11.49 -8.39 -33.01
C GLU A 63 -12.91 -8.72 -33.47
N LYS A 64 -13.93 -8.62 -32.60
CA LYS A 64 -15.34 -8.80 -32.98
C LYS A 64 -15.97 -7.57 -33.64
N LEU A 65 -15.37 -6.40 -33.47
CA LEU A 65 -15.87 -5.13 -34.00
C LEU A 65 -15.25 -4.76 -35.36
N THR A 66 -14.24 -5.51 -35.79
CA THR A 66 -13.53 -5.36 -37.07
C THR A 66 -13.97 -6.47 -38.01
#